data_AF-A0A2U2I5W3-F1
#
_entry.id   AF-A0A2U2I5W3-F1
#
_cell.length_a   1.000
_cell.length_b   1.000
_cell.length_c   1.000
_cell.angle_alpha   90.00
_cell.angle_beta   90.00
_cell.angle_gamma   90.00
#
_symmetry.space_group_name_H-M   'P 1'
#
loop_
_entity.id
_entity.type
_entity.pdbx_description
1 polymer ?
#
loop_
_entity_poly.entity_id
_entity_poly.type
_entity_poly.pdbx_seq_one_letter_code
_entity_poly.pdbx_strand_id
1 'polypeptide(L)'
;MANREELGIIRAARAGRPLAQVELGKLYLLGSTGLPKSLPTALHWLERAACQECPEAWELIGTHIPLELARQSPRPLALWYERAFDAGVTRAGLVLAQLVLEPQAGAARAAAPSARTAKAL
;
A
#
# COMPACT_ATOMS: atom_id res chain seq x y z
N MET A 1 20.33 -7.35 15.12
CA MET A 1 21.10 -6.82 13.97
C MET A 1 20.76 -7.65 12.76
N ALA A 2 20.65 -7.05 11.58
CA ALA A 2 20.29 -7.77 10.37
C ALA A 2 21.38 -8.78 9.96
N ASN A 3 20.98 -9.99 9.59
CA ASN A 3 21.93 -11.04 9.17
C ASN A 3 22.58 -10.68 7.81
N ARG A 4 23.72 -11.32 7.49
CA ARG A 4 24.48 -11.04 6.25
C ARG A 4 23.62 -11.16 4.97
N GLU A 5 22.66 -12.08 4.99
CA GLU A 5 21.70 -12.31 3.92
C GLU A 5 20.70 -11.15 3.79
N GLU A 6 20.12 -10.68 4.90
CA GLU A 6 19.22 -9.53 4.95
C GLU A 6 19.92 -8.26 4.45
N LEU A 7 21.19 -8.05 4.82
CA LEU A 7 22.00 -6.95 4.29
C LEU A 7 22.25 -7.06 2.78
N GLY A 8 22.29 -8.27 2.24
CA GLY A 8 22.34 -8.51 0.80
C GLY A 8 21.03 -8.09 0.12
N ILE A 9 19.89 -8.52 0.67
CA ILE A 9 18.54 -8.19 0.19
C ILE A 9 18.32 -6.67 0.24
N ILE A 10 18.65 -6.02 1.35
CA ILE A 10 18.51 -4.56 1.51
C ILE A 10 19.31 -3.81 0.44
N ARG A 11 20.56 -4.22 0.17
CA ARG A 11 21.38 -3.59 -0.87
C ARG A 11 20.79 -3.81 -2.26
N ALA A 12 20.34 -5.02 -2.58
CA ALA A 12 19.74 -5.33 -3.88
C ALA A 12 18.40 -4.61 -4.10
N ALA A 13 17.56 -4.51 -3.06
CA ALA A 13 16.28 -3.79 -3.11
C ALA A 13 16.49 -2.28 -3.33
N ARG A 14 17.48 -1.70 -2.64
CA ARG A 14 17.91 -0.31 -2.82
C ARG A 14 18.49 -0.05 -4.22
N ALA A 15 19.17 -1.04 -4.80
CA ALA A 15 19.64 -1.00 -6.18
C ALA A 15 18.51 -1.13 -7.23
N GLY A 16 17.24 -1.24 -6.80
CA GLY A 16 16.10 -1.24 -7.70
C GLY A 16 15.64 -2.62 -8.16
N ARG A 17 16.30 -3.71 -7.76
CA ARG A 17 15.96 -5.05 -8.26
C ARG A 17 14.56 -5.47 -7.79
N PRO A 18 13.60 -5.76 -8.69
CA PRO A 18 12.20 -5.99 -8.32
C PRO A 18 12.04 -7.20 -7.40
N LEU A 19 12.70 -8.32 -7.72
CA LEU A 19 12.67 -9.52 -6.86
C LEU A 19 13.22 -9.24 -5.45
N ALA A 20 14.29 -8.45 -5.34
CA ALA A 20 14.84 -8.10 -4.02
C ALA A 20 13.93 -7.15 -3.24
N GLN A 21 13.20 -6.27 -3.93
CA GLN A 21 12.18 -5.42 -3.30
C GLN A 21 11.01 -6.26 -2.78
N VAL A 22 10.59 -7.28 -3.53
CA VAL A 22 9.60 -8.27 -3.06
C VAL A 22 10.10 -9.00 -1.83
N GLU A 23 11.31 -9.55 -1.87
CA GLU A 23 11.90 -10.25 -0.73
C GLU A 23 12.02 -9.35 0.51
N LEU A 24 12.44 -8.09 0.34
CA LEU A 24 12.48 -7.14 1.44
C LEU A 24 11.07 -6.82 1.97
N GLY A 25 10.09 -6.71 1.07
CA GLY A 25 8.68 -6.58 1.43
C GLY A 25 8.21 -7.73 2.31
N LYS A 26 8.49 -8.98 1.93
CA LYS A 26 8.17 -10.19 2.70
C LYS A 26 8.82 -10.18 4.09
N LEU A 27 10.09 -9.78 4.18
CA LEU A 27 10.78 -9.66 5.47
C LEU A 27 10.06 -8.68 6.40
N TYR A 28 9.57 -7.55 5.88
CA TYR A 28 8.78 -6.61 6.66
C TYR A 28 7.33 -7.08 6.92
N LEU A 29 6.75 -7.93 6.08
CA LEU A 29 5.41 -8.52 6.33
C LEU A 29 5.42 -9.54 7.48
N LEU A 30 6.44 -10.39 7.49
CA LEU A 30 6.56 -11.49 8.44
C LEU A 30 7.30 -11.06 9.72
N GLY A 31 8.21 -10.09 9.59
CA GLY A 31 9.21 -9.81 10.61
C GLY A 31 10.33 -10.86 10.59
N SER A 32 11.50 -10.47 11.06
CA SER A 32 12.68 -11.32 11.23
C SER A 32 13.46 -10.86 12.47
N THR A 33 14.47 -11.64 12.86
CA THR A 33 15.33 -11.30 14.00
C THR A 33 16.03 -9.93 13.83
N GLY A 34 16.28 -9.51 12.59
CA GLY A 34 16.92 -8.25 12.25
C GLY A 34 15.98 -7.11 11.86
N LEU A 35 14.77 -7.42 11.40
CA LEU A 35 13.81 -6.46 10.87
C LEU A 35 12.43 -6.67 11.51
N PRO A 36 11.90 -5.69 12.27
CA PRO A 36 10.57 -5.82 12.85
C PRO A 36 9.51 -5.84 11.76
N LYS A 37 8.40 -6.52 12.03
CA LYS A 37 7.22 -6.49 11.17
C LYS A 37 6.71 -5.05 11.02
N SER A 38 6.55 -4.60 9.78
CA SER A 38 6.03 -3.28 9.42
C SER A 38 5.27 -3.36 8.10
N LEU A 39 3.95 -3.37 8.16
CA LEU A 39 3.10 -3.36 6.97
C LEU A 39 3.30 -2.10 6.09
N PRO A 40 3.44 -0.88 6.66
CA PRO A 40 3.73 0.31 5.83
C PRO A 40 5.06 0.20 5.09
N THR A 41 6.10 -0.32 5.75
CA THR A 41 7.41 -0.49 5.10
C THR A 41 7.38 -1.60 4.06
N ALA A 42 6.66 -2.70 4.33
CA ALA A 42 6.44 -3.75 3.35
C ALA A 42 5.74 -3.20 2.10
N LEU A 43 4.63 -2.48 2.28
CA LEU A 43 3.88 -1.85 1.20
C LEU A 43 4.78 -0.96 0.36
N HIS A 44 5.62 -0.12 0.97
CA HIS A 44 6.56 0.73 0.25
C HIS A 44 7.46 -0.05 -0.72
N TRP A 45 8.03 -1.18 -0.28
CA TRP A 45 8.90 -1.99 -1.13
C TRP A 45 8.12 -2.77 -2.19
N LEU A 46 6.96 -3.30 -1.83
CA LEU A 46 6.08 -4.01 -2.76
C LEU A 46 5.55 -3.09 -3.86
N GLU A 47 5.15 -1.85 -3.54
CA GLU A 47 4.72 -0.88 -4.57
C GLU A 47 5.83 -0.60 -5.58
N ARG A 48 7.09 -0.51 -5.13
CA ARG A 48 8.23 -0.31 -6.04
C ARG A 48 8.45 -1.50 -6.97
N ALA A 49 8.24 -2.72 -6.48
CA ALA A 49 8.31 -3.92 -7.30
C ALA A 49 7.11 -4.03 -8.26
N ALA A 50 5.91 -3.66 -7.80
CA ALA A 50 4.70 -3.64 -8.62
C ALA A 50 4.79 -2.62 -9.77
N CYS A 51 5.40 -1.46 -9.53
CA CYS A 51 5.73 -0.49 -10.58
C CYS A 51 6.68 -1.03 -11.65
N GLN A 52 7.45 -2.09 -11.35
CA GLN A 52 8.34 -2.78 -12.28
C GLN A 52 7.70 -4.06 -12.83
N GLU A 53 6.37 -4.14 -12.81
CA GLU A 53 5.58 -5.24 -13.37
C GLU A 53 5.86 -6.60 -12.71
N CYS A 54 6.26 -6.62 -11.45
CA CYS A 54 6.49 -7.85 -10.70
C CYS A 54 5.18 -8.41 -10.11
N PRO A 55 4.65 -9.56 -10.59
CA PRO A 55 3.30 -9.99 -10.21
C PRO A 55 3.14 -10.36 -8.74
N GLU A 56 4.16 -11.02 -8.21
CA GLU A 56 4.24 -11.38 -6.81
C GLU A 56 4.08 -10.16 -5.88
N ALA A 57 4.48 -8.97 -6.32
CA ALA A 57 4.35 -7.76 -5.53
C ALA A 57 2.89 -7.35 -5.31
N TRP A 58 2.06 -7.31 -6.36
CA TRP A 58 0.65 -6.97 -6.19
C TRP A 58 -0.15 -8.09 -5.55
N GLU A 59 0.20 -9.36 -5.78
CA GLU A 59 -0.38 -10.49 -5.04
C GLU A 59 -0.16 -10.36 -3.53
N LEU A 60 1.07 -10.01 -3.11
CA LEU A 60 1.39 -9.77 -1.70
C LEU A 60 0.67 -8.53 -1.15
N ILE A 61 0.54 -7.45 -1.95
CA ILE A 61 -0.25 -6.28 -1.56
C ILE A 61 -1.70 -6.69 -1.31
N GLY A 62 -2.35 -7.34 -2.27
CA GLY A 62 -3.75 -7.77 -2.17
C GLY A 62 -4.02 -8.77 -1.06
N THR A 63 -3.02 -9.56 -0.68
CA THR A 63 -3.15 -10.58 0.37
C THR A 63 -2.93 -10.02 1.77
N HIS A 64 -1.93 -9.16 1.95
CA HIS A 64 -1.43 -8.79 3.27
C HIS A 64 -1.71 -7.35 3.69
N ILE A 65 -1.97 -6.45 2.75
CA ILE A 65 -2.19 -5.04 3.08
C ILE A 65 -3.68 -4.85 3.39
N PRO A 66 -4.03 -4.40 4.61
CA PRO A 66 -5.43 -4.18 4.97
C PRO A 66 -5.94 -2.85 4.41
N LEU A 67 -7.26 -2.73 4.30
CA LEU A 67 -7.95 -1.54 3.79
C LEU A 67 -7.53 -0.28 4.56
N GLU A 68 -7.41 -0.36 5.87
CA GLU A 68 -7.09 0.79 6.73
C GLU A 68 -5.72 1.38 6.37
N LEU A 69 -4.74 0.52 6.10
CA LEU A 69 -3.42 0.96 5.66
C LEU A 69 -3.46 1.47 4.23
N ALA A 70 -4.23 0.80 3.35
CA ALA A 70 -4.40 1.24 1.97
C ALA A 70 -5.02 2.64 1.88
N ARG A 71 -5.99 2.96 2.75
CA ARG A 71 -6.64 4.27 2.85
C ARG A 71 -5.71 5.37 3.38
N GLN A 72 -4.76 5.01 4.22
CA GLN A 72 -3.75 5.95 4.74
C GLN A 72 -2.61 6.19 3.75
N SER A 73 -2.50 5.37 2.71
CA SER A 73 -1.48 5.56 1.69
C SER A 73 -1.71 6.88 0.95
N PRO A 74 -0.67 7.70 0.74
CA PRO A 74 -0.78 8.92 -0.07
C PRO A 74 -0.99 8.63 -1.56
N ARG A 75 -0.76 7.39 -2.00
CA ARG A 75 -0.93 6.96 -3.39
C ARG A 75 -2.16 6.05 -3.51
N PRO A 76 -2.96 6.19 -4.58
CA PRO A 76 -4.08 5.30 -4.81
C PRO A 76 -3.57 3.88 -5.08
N LEU A 77 -3.99 2.91 -4.25
CA LEU A 77 -3.59 1.51 -4.39
C LEU A 77 -4.58 0.65 -5.18
N ALA A 78 -5.71 1.22 -5.61
CA ALA A 78 -6.78 0.48 -6.29
C ALA A 78 -6.25 -0.36 -7.46
N LEU A 79 -5.34 0.18 -8.26
CA LEU A 79 -4.69 -0.53 -9.38
C LEU A 79 -4.01 -1.84 -8.93
N TRP A 80 -3.35 -1.85 -7.78
CA TRP A 80 -2.66 -3.06 -7.29
C TRP A 80 -3.65 -4.10 -6.79
N TYR A 81 -4.76 -3.68 -6.17
CA TYR A 81 -5.82 -4.60 -5.77
C TYR A 81 -6.58 -5.17 -6.97
N GLU A 82 -6.76 -4.38 -8.04
CA GLU A 82 -7.30 -4.86 -9.31
C GLU A 82 -6.39 -5.93 -9.94
N ARG A 83 -5.10 -5.64 -10.11
CA ARG A 83 -4.13 -6.63 -10.62
C ARG A 83 -4.02 -7.88 -9.75
N ALA A 84 -4.10 -7.73 -8.42
CA ALA A 84 -4.10 -8.86 -7.51
C ALA A 84 -5.38 -9.72 -7.66
N PHE A 85 -6.53 -9.07 -7.84
CA PHE A 85 -7.78 -9.78 -8.09
C PHE A 85 -7.76 -10.55 -9.42
N ASP A 86 -7.24 -9.92 -10.48
CA ASP A 86 -7.03 -10.57 -11.79
C ASP A 86 -6.06 -11.75 -11.70
N ALA A 87 -5.06 -11.67 -10.80
CA ALA A 87 -4.14 -12.76 -10.48
C ALA A 87 -4.75 -13.86 -9.58
N GLY A 88 -6.03 -13.75 -9.23
CA GLY A 88 -6.77 -14.76 -8.46
C GLY A 88 -6.82 -14.52 -6.94
N VAL A 89 -6.27 -13.40 -6.44
CA VAL A 89 -6.39 -13.03 -5.02
C VAL A 89 -7.79 -12.48 -4.76
N THR A 90 -8.75 -13.38 -4.53
CA THR A 90 -10.18 -13.03 -4.41
C THR A 90 -10.45 -11.97 -3.33
N ARG A 91 -9.72 -12.02 -2.20
CA ARG A 91 -9.83 -11.03 -1.12
C ARG A 91 -9.49 -9.61 -1.58
N ALA A 92 -8.59 -9.46 -2.55
CA ALA A 92 -8.21 -8.15 -3.07
C ALA A 92 -9.42 -7.42 -3.70
N GLY A 93 -10.36 -8.17 -4.30
CA GLY A 93 -11.59 -7.60 -4.86
C GLY A 93 -12.49 -6.91 -3.84
N LEU A 94 -12.54 -7.42 -2.59
CA LEU A 94 -13.30 -6.75 -1.51
C LEU A 94 -12.67 -5.41 -1.13
N VAL A 95 -11.35 -5.38 -0.98
CA VAL A 95 -10.62 -4.16 -0.65
C VAL A 95 -10.69 -3.16 -1.81
N LEU A 96 -10.56 -3.64 -3.06
CA LEU A 96 -10.76 -2.83 -4.26
C LEU A 96 -12.14 -2.18 -4.27
N ALA A 97 -13.20 -2.97 -4.08
CA ALA A 97 -14.57 -2.46 -4.05
C ALA A 97 -14.72 -1.39 -2.97
N GLN A 98 -14.17 -1.60 -1.77
CA GLN A 98 -14.22 -0.62 -0.68
C GLN A 98 -13.38 0.64 -0.92
N LEU A 99 -12.29 0.54 -1.68
CA LEU A 99 -11.46 1.69 -2.07
C LEU A 99 -12.13 2.53 -3.16
N VAL A 100 -12.88 1.90 -4.07
CA VAL A 100 -13.53 2.56 -5.21
C VAL A 100 -14.92 3.09 -4.86
N LEU A 101 -15.69 2.35 -4.06
CA LEU A 101 -17.09 2.68 -3.72
C LEU A 101 -17.24 3.73 -2.62
N GLU A 102 -16.21 3.99 -1.81
CA GLU A 102 -16.24 5.12 -0.89
C GLU A 102 -15.64 6.36 -1.57
N PRO A 103 -16.47 7.27 -2.12
CA PRO A 103 -15.95 8.56 -2.53
C PRO A 103 -15.53 9.28 -1.25
N GLN A 104 -14.23 9.54 -1.10
CA GLN A 104 -13.61 10.52 -0.19
C GLN A 104 -14.63 11.27 0.68
N ALA A 105 -15.14 10.64 1.75
CA ALA A 105 -16.18 11.24 2.60
C ALA A 105 -15.68 12.50 3.35
N GLY A 106 -14.42 12.87 3.18
CA GLY A 106 -13.81 14.12 3.64
C GLY A 106 -13.81 15.27 2.63
N ALA A 107 -13.92 15.03 1.31
CA ALA A 107 -13.82 16.12 0.32
C ALA A 107 -15.10 16.98 0.24
N ALA A 108 -16.26 16.42 0.60
CA ALA A 108 -17.54 17.12 0.54
C ALA A 108 -17.93 17.86 1.83
N ARG A 109 -17.16 17.73 2.93
CA ARG A 109 -17.51 18.38 4.22
C ARG A 109 -16.86 19.75 4.42
N ALA A 110 -16.09 20.24 3.46
CA ALA A 110 -15.37 21.53 3.50
C ALA A 110 -15.90 22.59 2.52
N ALA A 111 -17.15 22.48 2.07
CA ALA A 111 -17.81 23.51 1.26
C ALA A 111 -19.20 23.84 1.83
N ALA A 112 -19.24 24.28 3.08
CA ALA A 112 -20.37 25.07 3.55
C ALA A 112 -20.08 26.54 3.20
N PRO A 113 -20.90 27.22 2.37
CA PRO A 113 -20.76 28.65 2.17
C PRO A 113 -21.03 29.34 3.51
N SER A 114 -20.07 30.10 4.01
CA SER A 114 -20.28 31.02 5.11
C SER A 114 -21.31 32.06 4.68
N ALA A 115 -22.57 31.81 5.01
CA ALA A 115 -23.62 32.81 4.96
C ALA A 115 -23.19 33.95 5.88
N ARG A 116 -22.63 35.02 5.28
CA ARG A 116 -22.57 36.34 5.88
C ARG A 116 -24.00 36.78 6.09
N THR A 117 -24.54 36.46 7.27
CA THR A 117 -25.73 37.12 7.78
C THR A 117 -25.39 38.59 7.97
N ALA A 118 -25.96 39.40 7.08
CA ALA A 118 -26.11 40.83 7.26
C ALA A 118 -26.72 41.07 8.64
N LYS A 119 -26.00 41.81 9.49
CA LYS A 119 -26.60 42.44 10.65
C LYS A 119 -26.95 43.87 10.27
N ALA A 120 -28.25 44.13 10.33
CA ALA A 120 -28.89 45.41 10.13
C ALA A 120 -28.56 46.39 11.28
N LEU A 121 -28.85 47.66 10.98
CA LEU A 121 -28.89 48.86 11.83
C LEU A 121 -27.56 49.61 12.00
#